data_AF-A0A7J8S053-F1
#
_entry.id   AF-A0A7J8S053-F1
#
_cell.length_a   1.000
_cell.length_b   1.000
_cell.length_c   1.000
_cell.angle_alpha   90.00
_cell.angle_beta   90.00
_cell.angle_gamma   90.00
#
_symmetry.space_group_name_H-M   'P 1'
#
loop_
_entity.id
_entity.type
_entity.pdbx_description
1 polymer ?
#
loop_
_entity_poly.entity_id
_entity_poly.type
_entity_poly.pdbx_seq_one_letter_code
_entity_poly.pdbx_strand_id
1 'polypeptide(L)'
;MNLIAYEMCPDFYNNNFTVTSYIGFLDSLIDEAEDVKELRDAGILYNRLGSDKEVAKLIKKMNMDLVPSLMIYRHVKLQIHDHHNNMWIRYPAQVYVLFLGLVGRFSHLWVPLVHFLSVLCRLIIPYINQ
;
A
#
# COMPACT_ATOMS: atom_id res chain seq x y z
N MET A 1 0.71 33.90 -12.26
CA MET A 1 -0.67 33.49 -12.60
C MET A 1 -1.13 32.50 -11.54
N ASN A 2 -2.29 32.71 -10.91
CA ASN A 2 -2.87 31.76 -9.96
C ASN A 2 -3.92 30.92 -10.71
N LEU A 3 -3.59 29.67 -11.02
CA LEU A 3 -4.45 28.79 -11.82
C LEU A 3 -5.74 28.40 -11.09
N ILE A 4 -5.69 28.29 -9.76
CA ILE A 4 -6.88 28.03 -8.94
C ILE A 4 -7.86 29.20 -9.05
N ALA A 5 -7.36 30.44 -8.89
CA ALA A 5 -8.19 31.63 -9.04
C ALA A 5 -8.76 31.78 -10.47
N TYR A 6 -8.02 31.30 -11.47
CA TYR A 6 -8.48 31.26 -12.86
C TYR A 6 -9.62 30.25 -13.07
N GLU A 7 -9.50 29.03 -12.53
CA GLU A 7 -10.56 28.00 -12.60
C GLU A 7 -11.82 28.38 -11.81
N MET A 8 -11.67 29.16 -10.74
CA MET A 8 -12.79 29.63 -9.91
C MET A 8 -13.48 30.88 -10.48
N CYS A 9 -13.04 31.38 -11.64
CA CYS A 9 -13.67 32.53 -12.29
C CYS A 9 -15.06 32.16 -12.86
N PRO A 10 -16.11 32.97 -12.65
CA PRO A 10 -17.44 32.71 -13.21
C PRO A 10 -17.46 32.60 -14.75
N ASP A 11 -16.52 33.26 -15.42
CA ASP A 11 -16.37 33.25 -16.88
C ASP A 11 -15.64 32.01 -17.40
N PHE A 12 -15.34 31.04 -16.52
CA PHE A 12 -14.66 29.80 -16.88
C PHE A 12 -15.63 28.78 -17.49
N TYR A 13 -16.00 29.00 -18.75
CA TYR A 13 -16.99 28.19 -19.48
C TYR A 13 -16.62 26.72 -19.68
N ASN A 14 -15.35 26.35 -19.55
CA ASN A 14 -14.90 24.98 -19.82
C ASN A 14 -15.10 24.01 -18.65
N ASN A 15 -15.52 24.47 -17.45
CA ASN A 15 -15.72 23.64 -16.24
C ASN A 15 -14.57 22.64 -15.98
N ASN A 16 -13.37 22.97 -16.46
CA ASN A 16 -12.21 22.10 -16.37
C ASN A 16 -11.46 22.40 -15.08
N PHE A 17 -11.94 21.82 -13.97
CA PHE A 17 -11.38 21.98 -12.63
C PHE A 17 -10.12 21.12 -12.41
N THR A 18 -9.27 20.95 -13.42
CA THR A 18 -8.13 20.01 -13.35
C THR A 18 -7.17 20.37 -12.22
N VAL A 19 -6.80 21.64 -12.08
CA VAL A 19 -5.86 22.07 -11.02
C VAL A 19 -6.51 21.93 -9.65
N THR A 20 -7.74 22.40 -9.50
CA THR A 20 -8.51 22.28 -8.25
C THR A 20 -8.70 20.82 -7.84
N SER A 21 -9.08 19.95 -8.78
CA SER A 21 -9.19 18.50 -8.57
C SER A 21 -7.86 17.82 -8.27
N TYR A 22 -6.76 18.31 -8.84
CA TYR A 22 -5.43 17.82 -8.54
C TYR A 22 -5.01 18.16 -7.11
N ILE A 23 -5.28 19.38 -6.65
CA ILE A 23 -5.07 19.77 -5.24
C ILE A 23 -5.91 18.89 -4.31
N GLY A 24 -7.19 18.67 -4.62
CA GLY A 24 -8.03 17.76 -3.84
C GLY A 24 -7.60 16.29 -3.92
N PHE A 25 -6.92 15.88 -4.97
CA PHE A 25 -6.28 14.56 -5.05
C PHE A 25 -5.04 14.48 -4.16
N LEU A 26 -4.15 15.48 -4.20
CA LEU A 26 -2.98 15.56 -3.32
C LEU A 26 -3.37 15.61 -1.84
N ASP A 27 -4.40 16.38 -1.48
CA ASP A 27 -4.93 16.43 -0.10
C ASP A 27 -5.44 15.07 0.38
N SER A 28 -5.95 14.23 -0.53
CA SER A 28 -6.34 12.85 -0.18
C SER A 28 -5.17 11.87 -0.04
N LEU A 29 -3.97 12.26 -0.48
CA LEU A 29 -2.74 11.45 -0.33
C LEU A 29 -1.86 11.93 0.83
N ILE A 30 -2.01 13.17 1.27
CA ILE A 30 -1.11 13.85 2.21
C ILE A 30 -1.90 14.24 3.45
N ASP A 31 -1.67 13.54 4.56
CA ASP A 31 -2.22 13.91 5.86
C ASP A 31 -1.18 14.66 6.72
N GLU A 32 0.07 14.20 6.67
CA GLU A 32 1.19 14.65 7.50
C GLU A 32 2.42 14.99 6.65
N ALA A 33 3.45 15.57 7.28
CA ALA A 33 4.71 15.90 6.59
C ALA A 33 5.47 14.66 6.08
N GLU A 34 5.29 13.50 6.71
CA GLU A 34 5.95 12.27 6.28
C GLU A 34 5.43 11.80 4.92
N ASP A 35 4.12 11.95 4.64
CA ASP A 35 3.54 11.58 3.34
C ASP A 35 4.14 12.42 2.21
N VAL A 36 4.36 13.72 2.46
CA VAL A 36 5.04 14.62 1.50
C VAL A 36 6.47 14.13 1.23
N LYS A 37 7.19 13.73 2.27
CA LYS A 37 8.53 13.19 2.15
C LYS A 37 8.55 11.89 1.35
N GLU A 38 7.66 10.95 1.64
CA GLU A 38 7.54 9.70 0.87
C GLU A 38 7.23 9.96 -0.61
N LEU A 39 6.27 10.84 -0.90
CA LEU A 39 5.93 11.19 -2.28
C LEU A 39 7.07 11.92 -3.00
N ARG A 40 7.84 12.74 -2.30
CA ARG A 40 9.02 13.40 -2.86
C ARG A 40 10.14 12.40 -3.14
N ASP A 41 10.44 11.54 -2.17
CA ASP A 41 11.52 10.56 -2.28
C ASP A 41 11.21 9.51 -3.37
N ALA A 42 9.92 9.21 -3.60
CA ALA A 42 9.44 8.43 -4.73
C ALA A 42 9.42 9.19 -6.08
N GLY A 43 9.73 10.49 -6.10
CA GLY A 43 9.73 11.34 -7.30
C GLY A 43 8.35 11.71 -7.83
N ILE A 44 7.29 11.49 -7.04
CA ILE A 44 5.89 11.78 -7.39
C ILE A 44 5.55 13.25 -7.15
N LEU A 45 6.10 13.83 -6.08
CA LEU A 45 5.87 15.23 -5.69
C LEU A 45 7.17 16.03 -5.72
N TYR A 46 7.19 17.12 -6.48
CA TYR A 46 8.31 18.05 -6.50
C TYR A 46 7.84 19.42 -6.02
N ASN A 47 8.50 19.97 -5.00
CA ASN A 47 8.20 21.29 -4.46
C ASN A 47 9.48 22.05 -4.11
N ARG A 48 9.37 23.38 -4.01
CA ARG A 48 10.46 24.28 -3.57
C ARG A 48 10.09 25.08 -2.33
N LEU A 49 9.10 24.61 -1.56
CA LEU A 49 8.41 25.37 -0.51
C LEU A 49 9.09 25.31 0.87
N GLY A 50 10.38 24.96 0.93
CA GLY A 50 11.09 24.79 2.20
C GLY A 50 10.97 23.34 2.67
N SER A 51 10.36 23.11 3.84
CA SER A 51 10.21 21.76 4.41
C SER A 51 8.89 21.11 4.02
N ASP A 52 8.85 19.79 4.19
CA ASP A 52 7.66 18.96 3.93
C ASP A 52 6.44 19.38 4.77
N LYS A 53 6.69 19.95 5.96
CA LYS A 53 5.63 20.47 6.82
C LYS A 53 4.96 21.72 6.25
N GLU A 54 5.72 22.60 5.62
CA GLU A 54 5.13 23.78 4.96
C GLU A 54 4.31 23.38 3.75
N VAL A 55 4.73 22.33 3.03
CA VAL A 55 4.02 21.80 1.87
C VAL A 55 2.69 21.16 2.27
N ALA A 56 2.70 20.26 3.27
CA ALA A 56 1.47 19.64 3.78
C ALA A 56 0.46 20.70 4.24
N LYS A 57 0.92 21.70 5.01
CA LYS A 57 0.09 22.83 5.45
C LYS A 57 -0.47 23.64 4.28
N LEU A 58 0.34 23.90 3.26
CA LEU A 58 -0.10 24.66 2.09
C LEU A 58 -1.18 23.92 1.33
N ILE A 59 -1.01 22.62 1.06
CA ILE A 59 -1.99 21.80 0.33
C ILE A 59 -3.32 21.77 1.09
N LYS A 60 -3.28 21.49 2.39
CA LYS A 60 -4.48 21.48 3.25
C LYS A 60 -5.19 22.83 3.26
N LYS A 61 -4.43 23.93 3.39
CA LYS A 61 -4.96 25.30 3.32
C LYS A 61 -5.56 25.63 1.96
N MET A 62 -4.94 25.17 0.88
CA MET A 62 -5.48 25.38 -0.47
C MET A 62 -6.77 24.60 -0.66
N ASN A 63 -6.90 23.38 -0.13
CA ASN A 63 -8.10 22.56 -0.31
C ASN A 63 -9.31 22.99 0.54
N MET A 64 -9.11 23.72 1.65
CA MET A 64 -10.19 24.12 2.58
C MET A 64 -11.38 24.82 1.91
N ASP A 65 -11.12 25.69 0.93
CA ASP A 65 -12.15 26.50 0.27
C ASP A 65 -12.46 26.02 -1.16
N LEU A 66 -11.90 24.87 -1.56
CA LEU A 66 -12.06 24.34 -2.92
C LEU A 66 -13.16 23.29 -2.97
N VAL A 67 -13.90 23.29 -4.08
CA VAL A 67 -14.85 22.22 -4.42
C VAL A 67 -14.28 21.45 -5.62
N PRO A 68 -13.34 20.52 -5.39
CA PRO A 68 -12.73 19.76 -6.47
C PRO A 68 -13.75 18.84 -7.15
N SER A 69 -13.62 18.68 -8.47
CA SER A 69 -14.33 17.62 -9.18
C SER A 69 -13.75 16.26 -8.80
N LEU A 70 -14.59 15.40 -8.22
CA LEU A 70 -14.23 14.04 -7.80
C LEU A 70 -13.97 13.10 -8.98
N MET A 71 -14.38 13.48 -10.19
CA MET A 71 -14.37 12.59 -11.35
C MET A 71 -13.03 12.58 -12.09
N ILE A 72 -12.29 13.70 -12.10
CA ILE A 72 -11.08 13.87 -12.93
C ILE A 72 -10.00 12.83 -12.57
N TYR A 73 -9.72 12.67 -11.27
CA TYR A 73 -8.72 11.72 -10.77
C TYR A 73 -9.34 10.44 -10.19
N ARG A 74 -10.63 10.18 -10.43
CA ARG A 74 -11.32 8.99 -9.90
C ARG A 74 -10.64 7.70 -10.34
N HIS A 75 -10.27 7.60 -11.61
CA HIS A 75 -9.63 6.40 -12.14
C HIS A 75 -8.28 6.13 -11.48
N VAL A 76 -7.47 7.18 -11.28
CA VAL A 76 -6.18 7.08 -10.58
C VAL A 76 -6.37 6.63 -9.13
N LYS A 77 -7.33 7.23 -8.40
CA LYS A 77 -7.68 6.81 -7.03
C LYS A 77 -8.07 5.33 -6.97
N LEU A 78 -8.87 4.87 -7.94
CA LEU A 78 -9.27 3.46 -8.02
C LEU A 78 -8.09 2.53 -8.30
N GLN A 79 -7.17 2.91 -9.19
CA GLN A 79 -5.97 2.12 -9.49
C GLN A 79 -5.05 1.99 -8.27
N ILE A 80 -4.85 3.09 -7.53
CA ILE A 80 -4.05 3.06 -6.28
C ILE A 80 -4.72 2.14 -5.26
N HIS A 81 -6.03 2.25 -5.09
CA HIS A 81 -6.80 1.41 -4.17
C HIS A 81 -6.74 -0.08 -4.55
N ASP A 82 -6.92 -0.41 -5.83
CA ASP A 82 -6.85 -1.78 -6.33
C ASP A 82 -5.43 -2.36 -6.18
N HIS A 83 -4.40 -1.59 -6.51
CA HIS A 83 -3.00 -2.01 -6.33
C HIS A 83 -2.71 -2.34 -4.87
N HIS A 84 -3.13 -1.48 -3.95
CA HIS A 84 -2.98 -1.71 -2.52
C HIS A 84 -3.71 -3.01 -2.11
N ASN A 85 -5.00 -3.16 -2.42
CA ASN A 85 -5.76 -4.36 -2.06
C ASN A 85 -5.15 -5.65 -2.63
N ASN A 86 -4.70 -5.62 -3.88
CA ASN A 86 -4.05 -6.76 -4.51
C ASN A 86 -2.72 -7.11 -3.85
N MET A 87 -1.94 -6.12 -3.39
CA MET A 87 -0.69 -6.35 -2.66
C MET A 87 -0.96 -7.01 -1.29
N TRP A 88 -1.96 -6.54 -0.55
CA TRP A 88 -2.37 -7.14 0.73
C TRP A 88 -2.83 -8.60 0.59
N ILE A 89 -3.39 -8.98 -0.56
CA ILE A 89 -3.78 -10.38 -0.84
C ILE A 89 -2.56 -11.19 -1.33
N ARG A 90 -1.72 -10.61 -2.20
CA ARG A 90 -0.65 -11.32 -2.90
C ARG A 90 0.49 -11.74 -1.99
N TYR A 91 0.95 -10.88 -1.09
CA TYR A 91 2.10 -11.22 -0.23
C TYR A 91 1.80 -12.37 0.74
N PRO A 92 0.69 -12.36 1.50
CA PRO A 92 0.34 -13.50 2.35
C PRO A 92 0.17 -14.80 1.55
N ALA A 93 -0.43 -14.74 0.36
CA ALA A 93 -0.58 -15.92 -0.51
C ALA A 93 0.78 -16.50 -0.93
N GLN A 94 1.75 -15.64 -1.29
CA GLN A 94 3.10 -16.08 -1.63
C GLN A 94 3.82 -16.74 -0.44
N VAL A 95 3.69 -16.16 0.75
CA VAL A 95 4.27 -16.73 1.98
C VAL A 95 3.65 -18.09 2.31
N TYR A 96 2.33 -18.22 2.19
CA TYR A 96 1.63 -19.47 2.42
C TYR A 96 2.08 -20.58 1.45
N VAL A 97 2.19 -20.26 0.16
CA VAL A 97 2.68 -21.20 -0.87
C VAL A 97 4.14 -21.62 -0.59
N LEU A 98 5.01 -20.67 -0.21
CA LEU A 98 6.39 -20.97 0.15
C LEU A 98 6.47 -21.88 1.39
N PHE A 99 5.67 -21.58 2.41
CA PHE A 99 5.61 -22.37 3.64
C PHE A 99 5.16 -23.81 3.37
N LEU A 100 4.07 -24.00 2.61
CA LEU A 100 3.63 -25.33 2.19
C LEU A 100 4.68 -26.06 1.35
N GLY A 101 5.37 -25.35 0.45
CA GLY A 101 6.46 -25.91 -0.34
C GLY A 101 7.64 -26.39 0.51
N LEU A 102 8.00 -25.65 1.56
CA LEU A 102 9.03 -26.05 2.52
C LEU A 102 8.58 -27.27 3.33
N VAL A 103 7.39 -27.23 3.91
CA VAL A 103 6.83 -28.36 4.66
C VAL A 103 6.76 -29.62 3.79
N GLY A 104 6.31 -29.50 2.54
CA GLY A 104 6.27 -30.60 1.57
C GLY A 104 7.66 -31.15 1.24
N ARG A 105 8.67 -30.30 1.02
CA ARG A 105 10.04 -30.74 0.73
C ARG A 105 10.70 -31.45 1.91
N PHE A 106 10.44 -31.01 3.14
CA PHE A 106 10.99 -31.63 4.34
C PHE A 106 10.15 -32.79 4.89
N SER A 107 8.93 -33.00 4.38
CA SER A 107 8.08 -34.13 4.78
C SER A 107 8.78 -35.48 4.58
N HIS A 108 9.53 -35.65 3.48
CA HIS A 108 10.29 -36.86 3.18
C HIS A 108 11.47 -37.12 4.12
N LEU A 109 11.92 -36.13 4.91
CA LEU A 109 13.06 -36.26 5.83
C LEU A 109 12.64 -36.72 7.23
N TRP A 110 11.49 -36.27 7.73
CA TRP A 110 11.04 -36.58 9.10
C TRP A 110 10.12 -37.80 9.17
N VAL A 111 9.39 -38.12 8.10
CA VAL A 111 8.51 -39.30 8.04
C VAL A 111 9.27 -40.61 8.22
N PRO A 112 10.43 -40.86 7.57
CA PRO A 112 11.22 -42.07 7.80
C PRO A 112 11.80 -42.14 9.22
N LEU A 113 12.17 -40.99 9.81
CA LEU A 113 12.72 -40.93 11.17
C LEU A 113 11.67 -41.32 12.22
N VAL A 114 10.44 -40.78 12.11
CA VAL A 114 9.32 -41.16 12.99
C VAL A 114 8.97 -42.63 12.83
N HIS A 115 8.95 -43.13 11.59
CA HIS A 115 8.68 -44.53 11.33
C HIS A 115 9.77 -45.43 11.94
N PHE A 116 11.04 -45.08 11.76
CA PHE A 116 12.19 -45.79 12.34
C PHE A 116 12.14 -45.82 13.87
N LEU A 117 11.90 -44.67 14.53
CA LEU A 117 11.73 -44.59 15.98
C LEU A 117 10.55 -45.43 16.47
N SER A 118 9.44 -45.47 15.72
CA SER A 118 8.28 -46.29 16.07
C SER A 118 8.60 -47.79 16.06
N VAL A 119 9.42 -48.24 15.11
CA VAL A 119 9.88 -49.64 15.03
C VAL A 119 10.84 -49.95 16.18
N LEU A 120 11.76 -49.02 16.48
CA LEU A 120 12.71 -49.15 17.58
C LEU A 120 12.00 -49.29 18.94
N CYS A 121 10.98 -48.45 19.20
CA CYS A 121 10.17 -48.55 20.41
C CYS A 121 9.47 -49.91 20.53
N ARG A 122 8.87 -50.44 19.44
CA ARG A 122 8.22 -51.76 19.45
C ARG A 122 9.18 -52.90 19.78
N LEU A 123 10.44 -52.79 19.39
CA LEU A 123 11.47 -53.79 19.69
C LEU A 123 11.97 -53.72 21.13
N ILE A 124 12.04 -52.53 21.72
CA ILE A 124 12.63 -52.33 23.06
C ILE A 124 11.59 -52.55 24.19
N ILE A 125 10.33 -52.16 23.98
CA ILE A 125 9.26 -52.27 25.00
C ILE A 125 9.16 -53.67 25.66
N PRO A 126 9.24 -54.80 24.93
CA PRO A 126 9.17 -56.14 25.55
C PRO A 126 10.32 -56.44 26.52
N TYR A 127 11.49 -55.86 26.31
CA TYR A 127 12.68 -56.08 27.15
C TYR A 127 12.71 -55.19 28.40
N ILE A 128 11.97 -54.08 28.40
CA ILE A 128 11.84 -53.20 29.57
C ILE A 128 10.81 -53.75 30.57
N ASN A 129 9.85 -54.56 30.10
CA ASN A 129 8.75 -55.09 30.90
C ASN A 129 8.96 -56.53 31.42
N GLN A 130 10.19 -57.06 31.35
CA GLN A 130 10.63 -58.32 31.98
C GLN A 130 11.39 -58.03 33.27
#